data_AF-A0A444YPP5-F1
#
_entry.id   AF-A0A444YPP5-F1
#
_cell.length_a   1.000
_cell.length_b   1.000
_cell.length_c   1.000
_cell.angle_alpha   90.00
_cell.angle_beta   90.00
_cell.angle_gamma   90.00
#
_symmetry.space_group_name_H-M   'P 1'
#
loop_
_entity.id
_entity.type
_entity.pdbx_description
1 polymer ?
#
loop_
_entity_poly.entity_id
_entity_poly.type
_entity_poly.pdbx_seq_one_letter_code
_entity_poly.pdbx_strand_id
1 'polypeptide(L)'
;MKANMDVLKIIQLGLSLSDEHDNLPNLGTNNRTHYIWQFNFRDFNLMRDIHAKDSVALLCSHGINFACNAVAGVSSVPFAKLAAASGLLFNKALTWVTFHGAYDIGYLVKILT
;
A
#
# COMPACT_ATOMS: atom_id res chain seq x y z
N MET A 1 7.35 14.35 -12.09
CA MET A 1 6.75 13.59 -10.96
C MET A 1 5.28 13.25 -11.22
N LYS A 2 4.42 14.23 -11.51
CA LYS A 2 2.99 14.02 -11.79
C LYS A 2 2.71 13.04 -12.96
N ALA A 3 3.43 13.18 -14.07
CA ALA A 3 3.24 12.33 -15.26
C ALA A 3 3.45 10.82 -15.01
N ASN A 4 4.41 10.44 -14.15
CA ASN A 4 4.64 9.02 -13.83
C ASN A 4 3.61 8.51 -12.81
N MET A 5 3.20 9.36 -11.86
CA MET A 5 2.14 9.02 -10.92
C MET A 5 0.82 8.78 -11.64
N ASP A 6 0.44 9.58 -12.64
CA ASP A 6 -0.83 9.42 -13.35
C ASP A 6 -0.90 8.10 -14.14
N VAL A 7 0.23 7.60 -14.62
CA VAL A 7 0.30 6.42 -15.50
C VAL A 7 0.54 5.12 -14.74
N LEU A 8 1.31 5.16 -13.65
CA LEU A 8 1.72 3.95 -12.93
C LEU A 8 0.67 3.52 -11.90
N LYS A 9 0.58 2.20 -11.70
CA LYS A 9 -0.33 1.59 -10.74
C LYS A 9 0.43 1.08 -9.54
N ILE A 10 -0.19 1.20 -8.36
CA ILE A 10 0.34 0.60 -7.16
C ILE A 10 0.34 -0.93 -7.29
N ILE A 11 1.39 -1.55 -6.77
CA ILE A 11 1.52 -3.01 -6.72
C ILE A 11 1.33 -3.48 -5.28
N GLN A 12 1.89 -2.74 -4.33
CA GLN A 12 1.89 -3.10 -2.91
C GLN A 12 1.90 -1.86 -2.02
N LEU A 13 1.24 -1.94 -0.87
CA LEU A 13 1.28 -0.94 0.20
C LEU A 13 1.58 -1.63 1.53
N GLY A 14 2.67 -1.24 2.18
CA GLY A 14 2.94 -1.60 3.57
C GLY A 14 2.34 -0.56 4.51
N LEU A 15 1.64 -0.99 5.55
CA LEU A 15 1.09 -0.12 6.58
C LEU A 15 1.41 -0.69 7.96
N SER A 16 2.05 0.14 8.78
CA SER A 16 2.26 -0.12 10.20
C SER A 16 1.56 0.97 11.01
N LEU A 17 0.96 0.58 12.13
CA LEU A 17 0.39 1.49 13.10
C LEU A 17 1.16 1.33 14.41
N SER A 18 1.37 2.42 15.12
CA SER A 18 1.91 2.41 16.47
C SER A 18 1.24 3.49 17.31
N ASP A 19 1.25 3.29 18.63
CA ASP A 19 0.96 4.37 19.57
C ASP A 19 2.21 5.26 19.78
N GLU A 20 2.06 6.26 20.64
CA GLU A 20 3.14 7.18 21.05
C GLU A 20 4.30 6.54 21.82
N HIS A 21 4.19 5.26 22.15
CA HIS A 21 5.20 4.46 22.83
C HIS A 21 5.77 3.36 21.92
N ASP A 22 5.58 3.48 20.61
CA ASP A 22 6.03 2.54 19.59
C ASP A 22 5.41 1.13 19.71
N ASN A 23 4.28 0.97 20.42
CA ASN A 23 3.61 -0.33 20.51
C ASN A 23 2.79 -0.60 19.25
N LEU A 24 3.01 -1.77 18.65
CA LEU A 24 2.23 -2.25 17.52
C LEU A 24 0.84 -2.74 17.97
N PRO A 25 -0.18 -2.61 17.10
CA PRO A 25 -1.54 -3.04 17.41
C PRO A 25 -1.57 -4.52 17.73
N ASN A 26 -2.27 -4.89 18.80
CA ASN A 26 -2.45 -6.27 19.24
C ASN A 26 -3.83 -6.84 18.91
N LEU A 27 -4.75 -6.03 18.39
CA LEU A 27 -6.13 -6.37 18.03
C LEU A 27 -6.88 -7.19 19.11
N GLY A 28 -6.61 -6.92 20.39
CA GLY A 28 -7.25 -7.60 21.52
C GLY A 28 -6.59 -8.93 21.94
N THR A 29 -5.39 -9.23 21.45
CA THR A 29 -4.66 -10.48 21.79
C THR A 29 -3.86 -10.43 23.10
N ASN A 30 -4.11 -9.44 23.96
CA ASN A 30 -3.40 -9.24 25.24
C ASN A 30 -1.85 -9.20 25.05
N ASN A 31 -1.38 -8.41 24.08
CA ASN A 31 0.05 -8.27 23.74
C ASN A 31 0.78 -9.58 23.34
N ARG A 32 0.05 -10.62 22.92
CA ARG A 32 0.67 -11.88 22.46
C ARG A 32 1.07 -11.83 20.98
N THR A 33 0.33 -11.08 20.19
CA THR A 33 0.55 -10.95 18.75
C THR A 33 0.47 -9.48 18.36
N HIS A 34 1.38 -9.06 17.49
CA HIS A 34 1.39 -7.73 16.92
C HIS A 34 1.19 -7.80 15.40
N TYR A 35 0.57 -6.78 14.84
CA TYR A 35 0.15 -6.79 13.44
C TYR A 35 0.78 -5.63 12.67
N ILE A 36 1.28 -5.98 11.48
CA ILE A 36 1.62 -5.06 10.40
C ILE A 36 0.91 -5.58 9.15
N TRP A 37 0.54 -4.67 8.25
CA TRP A 37 -0.23 -5.03 7.06
C TRP A 37 0.58 -4.80 5.79
N GLN A 38 0.41 -5.74 4.86
CA GLN A 38 0.88 -5.59 3.49
C GLN A 38 -0.30 -5.87 2.57
N PHE A 39 -0.73 -4.84 1.83
CA PHE A 39 -1.78 -4.94 0.83
C PHE A 39 -1.11 -5.15 -0.53
N ASN A 40 -1.42 -6.26 -1.20
CA ASN A 40 -0.99 -6.52 -2.57
C ASN A 40 -2.17 -6.26 -3.51
N PHE A 41 -1.99 -5.43 -4.53
CA PHE A 41 -3.07 -4.96 -5.40
C PHE A 41 -3.17 -5.75 -6.70
N ARG A 42 -4.40 -5.99 -7.17
CA ARG A 42 -4.69 -6.70 -8.43
C ARG A 42 -4.72 -5.80 -9.67
N ASP A 43 -4.67 -4.49 -9.48
CA ASP A 43 -4.92 -3.49 -10.51
C ASP A 43 -3.83 -3.43 -11.60
N PHE A 44 -2.60 -3.83 -11.24
CA PHE A 44 -1.45 -3.89 -12.12
C PHE A 44 -1.44 -5.18 -12.97
N ASN A 45 -1.28 -5.01 -14.27
CA ASN A 45 -1.22 -6.08 -15.26
C ASN A 45 0.04 -5.94 -16.13
N LEU A 46 0.92 -6.94 -16.07
CA LEU A 46 2.19 -6.98 -16.80
C LEU A 46 2.06 -6.85 -18.32
N MET A 47 0.94 -7.27 -18.91
CA MET A 47 0.75 -7.26 -20.37
C MET A 47 0.20 -5.92 -20.89
N ARG A 48 -0.45 -5.13 -20.03
CA ARG A 48 -1.17 -3.91 -20.42
C ARG A 48 -0.53 -2.64 -19.89
N ASP A 49 -0.04 -2.67 -18.66
CA ASP A 49 0.33 -1.46 -17.93
C ASP A 49 1.81 -1.13 -18.17
N ILE A 50 2.12 0.17 -18.29
CA ILE A 50 3.49 0.66 -18.50
C ILE A 50 4.33 0.34 -17.27
N HIS A 51 5.51 -0.24 -17.49
CA HIS A 51 6.45 -0.59 -16.42
C HIS A 51 7.88 -0.66 -16.96
N ALA A 52 8.85 -0.52 -16.06
CA ALA A 52 10.25 -0.82 -16.35
C ALA A 52 10.50 -2.32 -16.10
N LYS A 53 11.08 -3.01 -17.10
CA LYS A 53 11.36 -4.45 -17.01
C LYS A 53 12.29 -4.79 -15.85
N ASP A 54 13.32 -3.97 -15.63
CA ASP A 54 14.27 -4.17 -14.54
C ASP A 54 13.60 -4.03 -13.17
N SER A 55 12.65 -3.09 -13.02
CA SER A 55 11.87 -2.93 -11.79
C SER A 55 10.95 -4.13 -11.56
N VAL A 56 10.31 -4.68 -12.59
CA VAL A 56 9.49 -5.90 -12.46
C VAL A 56 10.35 -7.09 -12.04
N ALA A 57 11.50 -7.28 -12.69
CA ALA A 57 12.42 -8.36 -12.34
C ALA A 57 12.90 -8.25 -10.88
N LEU A 58 13.23 -7.04 -10.43
CA LEU A 58 13.60 -6.77 -9.05
C LEU A 58 12.46 -7.08 -8.08
N LEU A 59 11.23 -6.68 -8.37
CA LEU A 59 10.08 -6.96 -7.51
C LEU A 59 9.80 -8.47 -7.41
N CYS A 60 9.91 -9.20 -8.52
CA CYS A 60 9.82 -10.65 -8.53
C CYS A 60 10.92 -11.30 -7.68
N SER A 61 12.16 -10.81 -7.76
CA SER A 61 13.27 -11.34 -6.95
C SER A 61 13.10 -11.08 -5.46
N HIS A 62 12.34 -10.05 -5.09
CA HIS A 62 11.95 -9.73 -3.71
C HIS A 62 10.63 -10.41 -3.28
N GLY A 63 10.12 -11.36 -4.06
CA GLY A 63 9.00 -12.22 -3.69
C GLY A 63 7.62 -11.73 -4.12
N ILE A 64 7.51 -10.67 -4.92
CA ILE A 64 6.21 -10.28 -5.49
C ILE A 64 5.79 -11.30 -6.56
N ASN A 65 4.61 -11.90 -6.35
CA ASN A 65 3.98 -12.78 -7.33
C ASN A 65 2.83 -12.06 -8.04
N PHE A 66 3.12 -11.49 -9.21
CA PHE A 66 2.12 -10.77 -10.01
C PHE A 66 0.93 -11.63 -10.45
N ALA A 67 1.13 -12.92 -10.70
CA ALA A 67 0.04 -13.83 -11.06
C ALA A 67 -0.90 -14.06 -9.87
N CYS A 68 -0.35 -14.22 -8.67
CA CYS A 68 -1.14 -14.30 -7.44
C CYS A 68 -1.90 -13.00 -7.17
N ASN A 69 -1.24 -11.85 -7.33
CA ASN A 69 -1.87 -10.53 -7.16
C ASN A 69 -3.05 -10.35 -8.13
N ALA A 70 -2.93 -10.78 -9.39
CA ALA A 70 -4.01 -10.66 -10.36
C ALA A 70 -5.28 -11.43 -9.96
N VAL A 71 -5.13 -12.57 -9.26
CA VAL A 71 -6.26 -13.43 -8.85
C VAL A 71 -6.78 -13.06 -7.47
N ALA A 72 -5.89 -12.92 -6.49
CA ALA A 72 -6.22 -12.80 -5.07
C ALA A 72 -5.93 -11.41 -4.47
N GLY A 73 -5.32 -10.51 -5.23
CA GLY A 73 -4.96 -9.18 -4.76
C GLY A 73 -6.18 -8.33 -4.39
N VAL A 74 -5.95 -7.29 -3.61
CA VAL A 74 -6.97 -6.30 -3.23
C VAL A 74 -7.24 -5.40 -4.44
N SER A 75 -8.50 -5.02 -4.65
CA SER A 75 -8.82 -3.96 -5.61
C SER A 75 -8.61 -2.59 -4.97
N SER A 76 -7.91 -1.70 -5.67
CA SER A 76 -7.61 -0.34 -5.19
C SER A 76 -8.87 0.46 -4.85
N VAL A 77 -9.95 0.31 -5.63
CA VAL A 77 -11.19 1.11 -5.47
C VAL A 77 -11.94 0.79 -4.17
N PRO A 78 -12.27 -0.48 -3.82
CA PRO A 78 -12.82 -0.81 -2.51
C PRO A 78 -11.88 -0.46 -1.36
N PHE A 79 -10.57 -0.67 -1.53
CA PHE A 79 -9.58 -0.31 -0.52
C PHE A 79 -9.64 1.19 -0.19
N ALA A 80 -9.69 2.04 -1.21
CA ALA A 80 -9.76 3.49 -1.03
C ALA A 80 -10.99 3.93 -0.22
N LYS A 81 -12.15 3.35 -0.52
CA LYS A 81 -13.40 3.61 0.22
C LYS A 81 -13.28 3.20 1.69
N LEU A 82 -12.70 2.04 1.96
CA LEU A 82 -12.48 1.56 3.32
C LEU A 82 -11.45 2.40 4.08
N ALA A 83 -10.37 2.82 3.43
CA ALA A 83 -9.35 3.69 4.02
C ALA A 83 -9.90 5.08 4.35
N ALA A 84 -10.80 5.61 3.54
CA ALA A 84 -11.49 6.87 3.84
C ALA A 84 -12.45 6.71 5.02
N ALA A 85 -13.21 5.62 5.06
CA ALA A 85 -14.16 5.35 6.15
C ALA A 85 -13.49 4.95 7.48
N SER A 86 -12.28 4.39 7.45
CA SER A 86 -11.57 3.93 8.66
C SER A 86 -11.00 5.06 9.51
N GLY A 87 -10.99 6.30 9.01
CA GLY A 87 -10.31 7.41 9.66
C GLY A 87 -8.79 7.35 9.56
N LEU A 88 -8.24 6.48 8.70
CA LEU A 88 -6.82 6.49 8.33
C LEU A 88 -6.46 7.78 7.58
N LEU A 89 -7.44 8.35 6.86
CA LEU A 89 -7.28 9.52 6.04
C LEU A 89 -7.97 10.74 6.65
N PHE A 90 -7.41 11.92 6.37
CA PHE A 90 -7.92 13.21 6.84
C PHE A 90 -8.11 13.32 8.36
N ASN A 91 -7.42 12.48 9.12
CA ASN A 91 -7.48 12.45 10.57
C ASN A 91 -6.27 13.18 11.17
N LYS A 92 -6.53 14.35 11.76
CA LYS A 92 -5.49 15.21 12.37
C LYS A 92 -4.86 14.61 13.62
N ALA A 93 -5.46 13.57 14.21
CA ALA A 93 -4.89 12.86 15.35
C ALA A 93 -3.81 11.84 14.93
N LEU A 94 -3.69 11.53 13.64
CA LEU A 94 -2.68 10.60 13.12
C LEU A 94 -1.44 11.35 12.62
N THR A 95 -0.28 10.79 12.91
CA THR A 95 1.00 11.24 12.36
C THR A 95 1.46 10.25 11.29
N TRP A 96 1.70 10.75 10.07
CA TRP A 96 2.25 9.94 8.98
C TRP A 96 3.76 9.94 9.03
N VAL A 97 4.36 8.75 9.08
CA VAL A 97 5.80 8.54 8.97
C VAL A 97 6.08 7.85 7.64
N THR A 98 6.98 8.41 6.84
CA THR A 98 7.40 7.84 5.56
C THR A 98 8.90 8.01 5.37
N PHE A 99 9.52 7.19 4.51
CA PHE A 99 10.95 7.25 4.19
C PHE A 99 11.11 7.47 2.69
N HIS A 100 11.70 8.59 2.27
CA HIS A 100 11.65 9.07 0.87
C HIS A 100 10.21 9.15 0.29
N GLY A 101 9.22 9.36 1.16
CA GLY A 101 7.81 9.09 0.88
C GLY A 101 7.05 10.08 0.01
N ALA A 102 7.72 11.00 -0.69
CA ALA A 102 7.04 11.87 -1.65
C ALA A 102 6.32 11.06 -2.74
N TYR A 103 6.90 9.93 -3.15
CA TYR A 103 6.26 8.98 -4.07
C TYR A 103 5.18 8.14 -3.38
N ASP A 104 5.44 7.65 -2.17
CA ASP A 104 4.52 6.77 -1.44
C ASP A 104 3.22 7.49 -1.07
N ILE A 105 3.32 8.72 -0.56
CA ILE A 105 2.16 9.58 -0.28
C ILE A 105 1.45 9.93 -1.60
N GLY A 106 2.20 10.20 -2.67
CA GLY A 106 1.63 10.49 -3.98
C GLY A 106 0.78 9.34 -4.54
N TYR A 107 1.27 8.10 -4.46
CA TYR A 107 0.49 6.92 -4.86
C TYR A 107 -0.69 6.65 -3.93
N LEU A 108 -0.49 6.84 -2.63
CA LEU A 108 -1.58 6.72 -1.66
C LEU A 108 -2.69 7.72 -2.00
N VAL A 109 -2.37 9.00 -2.16
CA VAL A 109 -3.35 10.04 -2.56
C VAL A 109 -4.02 9.66 -3.88
N LYS A 110 -3.27 9.19 -4.89
CA LYS A 110 -3.84 8.76 -6.17
C LYS A 110 -4.87 7.62 -6.03
N ILE A 111 -4.62 6.63 -5.18
CA ILE A 111 -5.58 5.54 -4.97
C ILE A 111 -6.88 6.08 -4.35
N LEU A 112 -6.78 7.18 -3.62
CA LEU A 112 -7.85 7.75 -2.80
C LEU A 112 -8.68 8.81 -3.52
N THR A 113 -8.24 9.29 -4.69
CA THR A 113 -8.89 10.34 -5.51
C THR A 113 -9.17 9.84 -6.92
#